data_AF-A0AAN4TMC0-F1
#
_entry.id   AF-A0AAN4TMC0-F1
#
_cell.length_a   1.000
_cell.length_b   1.000
_cell.length_c   1.000
_cell.angle_alpha   90.00
_cell.angle_beta   90.00
_cell.angle_gamma   90.00
#
_symmetry.space_group_name_H-M   'P 1'
#
loop_
_entity.id
_entity.type
_entity.pdbx_description
1 polymer ?
#
loop_
_entity_poly.entity_id
_entity_poly.type
_entity_poly.pdbx_seq_one_letter_code
_entity_poly.pdbx_strand_id
1 'polypeptide(L)'
;MAIRNKIGEVENIKSKQELSSLHDLLSKAGNVRARLQLEVSSAEGRFIDAQTAAFRARKSSGIPDLETHLLPQAMIRPGAQLAVAAEELIVSLFPAVFPKTPDLSNLLSILLERRQLTKDADDDEDDDEIEPFQVWPDPFPDQLVVKISQWLSAKFEENRSWRIDELIDAGANEGFSAIEQQCIAFCLYRSFPDSESEFENHHAMLDGEYETWVVRGDNLRFDVKTKV
;
A
#
# COMPACT_ATOMS: atom_id res chain seq x y z
N MET A 1 -7.70 -13.54 -51.79
CA MET A 1 -8.68 -13.62 -52.90
C MET A 1 -8.62 -14.93 -53.69
N ALA A 2 -7.45 -15.54 -53.91
CA ALA A 2 -7.32 -16.76 -54.73
C ALA A 2 -8.12 -18.00 -54.25
N ILE A 3 -8.28 -18.22 -52.94
CA ILE A 3 -8.98 -19.40 -52.40
C ILE A 3 -10.50 -19.28 -52.54
N ARG A 4 -11.06 -18.07 -52.35
CA ARG A 4 -12.50 -17.80 -52.49
C ARG A 4 -12.98 -18.05 -53.92
N ASN A 5 -12.16 -17.74 -54.92
CA ASN A 5 -12.46 -18.03 -56.32
C ASN A 5 -12.39 -19.55 -56.62
N LYS A 6 -11.40 -20.26 -56.06
CA LYS A 6 -11.26 -21.72 -56.22
C LYS A 6 -12.37 -22.55 -55.55
N ILE A 7 -13.01 -22.03 -54.50
CA ILE A 7 -14.17 -22.69 -53.86
C ILE A 7 -15.39 -22.74 -54.81
N GLY A 8 -15.52 -21.75 -55.71
CA GLY A 8 -16.58 -21.71 -56.71
C GLY A 8 -16.39 -22.71 -57.86
N GLU A 9 -15.15 -23.06 -58.18
CA GLU A 9 -14.78 -23.90 -59.33
C GLU A 9 -14.78 -25.41 -59.04
N VAL A 10 -14.76 -25.82 -57.77
CA VAL A 10 -14.62 -27.24 -57.39
C VAL A 10 -15.99 -27.88 -57.18
N GLU A 11 -16.34 -28.93 -57.94
CA GLU A 11 -17.65 -29.60 -57.84
C GLU A 11 -17.74 -30.61 -56.67
N ASN A 12 -16.59 -31.11 -56.18
CA ASN A 12 -16.54 -32.11 -55.11
C ASN A 12 -16.79 -31.49 -53.72
N ILE A 13 -17.80 -32.01 -53.01
CA ILE A 13 -18.27 -31.50 -51.71
C ILE A 13 -17.18 -31.60 -50.63
N LYS A 14 -16.40 -32.69 -50.60
CA LYS A 14 -15.32 -32.86 -49.61
C LYS A 14 -14.21 -31.82 -49.79
N SER A 15 -13.77 -31.63 -51.04
CA SER A 15 -12.73 -30.65 -51.38
C SER A 15 -13.19 -29.21 -51.14
N LYS A 16 -14.50 -28.92 -51.31
CA LYS A 16 -15.10 -27.64 -50.92
C LYS A 16 -15.02 -27.39 -49.42
N GLN A 17 -15.33 -28.39 -48.59
CA GLN A 17 -15.24 -28.28 -47.12
C GLN A 17 -13.80 -28.10 -46.64
N GLU A 18 -12.84 -28.80 -47.24
CA GLU A 18 -11.42 -28.64 -46.94
C GLU A 18 -10.92 -27.22 -47.31
N LEU A 19 -11.33 -26.70 -48.47
CA LEU A 19 -10.97 -25.35 -48.92
C LEU A 19 -11.64 -24.25 -48.08
N SER A 20 -12.87 -24.44 -47.61
CA SER A 20 -13.52 -23.50 -46.70
C SER A 20 -12.85 -23.49 -45.32
N SER A 21 -12.51 -24.67 -44.79
CA SER A 21 -11.76 -24.79 -43.54
C SER A 21 -10.38 -24.12 -43.64
N LEU A 22 -9.68 -24.33 -44.76
CA LEU A 22 -8.41 -23.66 -45.05
C LEU A 22 -8.57 -22.14 -45.13
N HIS A 23 -9.66 -21.65 -45.76
CA HIS A 23 -9.93 -20.22 -45.86
C HIS A 23 -10.16 -19.58 -44.48
N ASP A 24 -10.93 -20.24 -43.62
CA ASP A 24 -11.20 -19.79 -42.26
C ASP A 24 -9.92 -19.77 -41.43
N LEU A 25 -9.08 -20.81 -41.55
CA LEU A 25 -7.81 -20.90 -40.86
C LEU A 25 -6.85 -19.78 -41.32
N LEU A 26 -6.78 -19.52 -42.63
CA LEU A 26 -5.97 -18.44 -43.19
C LEU A 26 -6.49 -17.06 -42.75
N SER A 27 -7.81 -16.87 -42.66
CA SER A 27 -8.41 -15.62 -42.18
C SER A 27 -8.11 -15.39 -40.70
N LYS A 28 -8.20 -16.45 -39.87
CA LYS A 28 -7.84 -16.38 -38.45
C LYS A 28 -6.37 -16.06 -38.27
N ALA A 29 -5.49 -16.72 -39.03
CA ALA A 29 -4.06 -16.44 -39.01
C ALA A 29 -3.73 -15.00 -39.48
N GLY A 30 -4.45 -14.50 -40.49
CA GLY A 30 -4.35 -13.11 -40.94
C GLY A 30 -4.72 -12.10 -39.85
N ASN A 31 -5.80 -12.35 -39.12
CA ASN A 31 -6.24 -11.50 -38.00
C ASN A 31 -5.23 -11.51 -36.85
N VAL A 32 -4.69 -12.69 -36.50
CA VAL A 32 -3.64 -12.82 -35.48
C VAL A 32 -2.39 -12.05 -35.90
N ARG A 33 -1.96 -12.18 -37.15
CA ARG A 33 -0.81 -11.43 -37.68
C ARG A 33 -1.03 -9.92 -37.63
N ALA A 34 -2.21 -9.44 -38.03
CA ALA A 34 -2.54 -8.01 -37.99
C ALA A 34 -2.55 -7.48 -36.55
N ARG A 35 -3.08 -8.26 -35.61
CA ARG A 35 -3.05 -7.93 -34.18
C ARG A 35 -1.62 -7.87 -33.63
N LEU A 36 -0.80 -8.88 -33.92
CA LEU A 36 0.60 -8.91 -33.48
C LEU A 36 1.40 -7.75 -34.06
N GLN A 37 1.15 -7.39 -35.33
CA GLN A 37 1.82 -6.25 -35.95
C GLN A 37 1.44 -4.91 -35.28
N LEU A 38 0.18 -4.77 -34.84
CA LEU A 38 -0.28 -3.60 -34.08
C LEU A 38 0.26 -3.58 -32.64
N GLU A 39 0.34 -4.75 -31.99
CA GLU A 39 0.93 -4.87 -30.65
C GLU A 39 2.43 -4.53 -30.70
N VAL A 40 3.18 -5.03 -31.69
CA VAL A 40 4.61 -4.70 -31.86
C VAL A 40 4.82 -3.23 -32.20
N SER A 41 4.01 -2.64 -33.09
CA SER A 41 4.16 -1.22 -33.43
C SER A 41 3.78 -0.27 -32.28
N SER A 42 2.90 -0.70 -31.37
CA SER A 42 2.53 0.06 -30.18
C SER A 42 3.37 -0.26 -28.94
N ALA A 43 4.20 -1.32 -28.98
CA ALA A 43 4.99 -1.78 -27.84
C ALA A 43 6.04 -0.75 -27.40
N GLU A 44 6.71 -0.09 -28.35
CA GLU A 44 7.72 0.93 -28.06
C GLU A 44 7.10 2.13 -27.31
N GLY A 45 5.97 2.65 -27.81
CA GLY A 45 5.25 3.73 -27.14
C GLY A 45 4.77 3.33 -25.74
N ARG A 46 4.18 2.14 -25.60
CA ARG A 46 3.73 1.61 -24.30
C ARG A 46 4.89 1.40 -23.33
N PHE A 47 6.05 0.97 -23.81
CA PHE A 47 7.24 0.79 -23.00
C PHE A 47 7.81 2.12 -22.51
N ILE A 48 7.90 3.12 -23.39
CA ILE A 48 8.33 4.48 -23.00
C ILE A 48 7.33 5.12 -22.04
N ASP A 49 6.02 4.97 -22.27
CA ASP A 49 4.97 5.44 -21.37
C ASP A 49 5.01 4.74 -20.01
N ALA A 50 5.26 3.43 -19.98
CA ALA A 50 5.42 2.66 -18.75
C ALA A 50 6.70 3.05 -17.99
N GLN A 51 7.83 3.24 -18.69
CA GLN A 51 9.06 3.71 -18.06
C GLN A 51 8.91 5.13 -17.52
N THR A 52 8.36 6.06 -18.30
CA THR A 52 8.10 7.43 -17.83
C THR A 52 7.09 7.45 -16.68
N ALA A 53 6.09 6.56 -16.67
CA ALA A 53 5.19 6.38 -15.53
C ALA A 53 5.85 5.73 -14.31
N ALA A 54 6.85 4.87 -14.50
CA ALA A 54 7.62 4.26 -13.41
C ALA A 54 8.58 5.25 -12.76
N PHE A 55 9.22 6.13 -13.55
CA PHE A 55 10.04 7.23 -13.04
C PHE A 55 9.20 8.35 -12.40
N ARG A 56 7.98 8.57 -12.88
CA ARG A 56 6.98 9.44 -12.24
C ARG A 56 6.25 8.65 -11.14
N ALA A 57 6.98 8.36 -10.07
CA ALA A 57 6.52 7.66 -8.87
C ALA A 57 5.02 7.83 -8.58
N ARG A 58 4.21 6.83 -8.95
CA ARG A 58 2.86 6.62 -8.39
C ARG A 58 2.93 5.75 -7.13
N LYS A 59 3.79 6.15 -6.21
CA LYS A 59 3.50 5.94 -4.80
C LYS A 59 3.54 7.34 -4.21
N SER A 60 2.50 7.71 -3.49
CA SER A 60 2.59 8.77 -2.51
C SER A 60 3.69 8.37 -1.52
N SER A 61 4.95 8.66 -1.83
CA SER A 61 5.84 9.02 -0.75
C SER A 61 5.13 10.19 -0.08
N GLY A 62 4.95 10.13 1.24
CA GLY A 62 4.36 11.23 2.01
C GLY A 62 5.22 12.50 2.00
N ILE A 63 5.99 12.72 0.93
CA ILE A 63 6.85 13.86 0.72
C ILE A 63 6.09 14.79 -0.22
N PRO A 64 5.69 15.98 0.26
CA PRO A 64 4.98 16.96 -0.56
C PRO A 64 5.81 17.36 -1.78
N ASP A 65 5.13 17.66 -2.90
CA ASP A 65 5.74 18.06 -4.16
C ASP A 65 6.64 19.30 -3.96
N LEU A 66 7.94 19.06 -4.01
CA LEU A 66 8.95 20.06 -3.75
C LEU A 66 9.04 21.08 -4.89
N GLU A 67 8.90 20.64 -6.14
CA GLU A 67 9.19 21.47 -7.31
C GLU A 67 8.05 22.42 -7.65
N THR A 68 6.81 21.94 -7.58
CA THR A 68 5.66 22.73 -8.04
C THR A 68 5.04 23.57 -6.93
N HIS A 69 5.12 23.13 -5.67
CA HIS A 69 4.40 23.76 -4.56
C HIS A 69 5.31 24.38 -3.51
N LEU A 70 6.35 23.68 -3.03
CA LEU A 70 7.16 24.16 -1.90
C LEU A 70 8.28 25.12 -2.31
N LEU A 71 9.08 24.79 -3.32
CA LEU A 71 10.21 25.62 -3.75
C LEU A 71 9.79 27.01 -4.24
N PRO A 72 8.74 27.18 -5.06
CA PRO A 72 8.31 28.51 -5.47
C PRO A 72 7.88 29.38 -4.28
N GLN A 73 7.20 28.79 -3.29
CA GLN A 73 6.77 29.51 -2.09
C GLN A 73 7.95 29.86 -1.17
N ALA A 74 8.94 28.97 -1.06
CA ALA A 74 10.16 29.24 -0.31
C ALA A 74 10.98 30.37 -0.94
N MET A 75 11.10 30.38 -2.28
CA MET A 75 11.87 31.40 -3.02
C MET A 75 11.27 32.81 -2.96
N ILE A 76 10.01 32.95 -2.57
CA ILE A 76 9.35 34.26 -2.35
C ILE A 76 9.79 34.87 -1.01
N ARG A 77 10.22 34.07 -0.04
CA ARG A 77 10.59 34.58 1.29
C ARG A 77 12.04 35.07 1.32
N PRO A 78 12.34 36.15 2.05
CA PRO A 78 13.71 36.64 2.18
C PRO A 78 14.57 35.60 2.91
N GLY A 79 15.75 35.30 2.36
CA GLY A 79 16.62 34.22 2.83
C GLY A 79 17.00 34.30 4.32
N ALA A 80 17.03 35.50 4.90
CA ALA A 80 17.26 35.68 6.33
C ALA A 80 16.16 35.04 7.20
N GLN A 81 14.89 35.07 6.77
CA GLN A 81 13.79 34.45 7.51
C GLN A 81 13.79 32.92 7.39
N LEU A 82 14.21 32.41 6.22
CA LEU A 82 14.39 30.97 6.03
C LEU A 82 15.56 30.44 6.86
N ALA A 83 16.64 31.21 7.01
CA ALA A 83 17.78 30.83 7.83
C ALA A 83 17.41 30.70 9.32
N VAL A 84 16.63 31.64 9.86
CA VAL A 84 16.17 31.58 11.27
C VAL A 84 15.24 30.38 11.50
N ALA A 85 14.27 30.15 10.59
CA ALA A 85 13.37 28.99 10.70
C ALA A 85 14.11 27.66 10.52
N ALA A 86 15.13 27.62 9.67
CA ALA A 86 15.99 26.47 9.50
C ALA A 86 16.84 26.21 10.76
N GLU A 87 17.40 27.24 11.40
CA GLU A 87 18.15 27.10 12.65
C GLU A 87 17.28 26.55 13.79
N GLU A 88 16.02 26.99 13.90
CA GLU A 88 15.07 26.47 14.90
C GLU A 88 14.69 25.00 14.63
N LEU A 89 14.47 24.63 13.37
CA LEU A 89 14.10 23.26 12.98
C LEU A 89 15.29 22.30 12.94
N ILE A 90 16.51 22.78 12.68
CA ILE A 90 17.75 21.99 12.68
C ILE A 90 17.89 21.23 14.00
N VAL A 91 17.60 21.89 15.14
CA VAL A 91 17.68 21.24 16.46
C VAL A 91 16.66 20.10 16.63
N SER A 92 15.52 20.15 15.92
CA SER A 92 14.49 19.11 15.94
C SER A 92 14.75 17.95 14.96
N LEU A 93 15.51 18.21 13.88
CA LEU A 93 15.78 17.24 12.80
C LEU A 93 17.06 16.43 13.04
N PHE A 94 17.98 16.91 13.89
CA PHE A 94 19.16 16.14 14.28
C PHE A 94 18.92 15.40 15.60
N PRO A 95 19.26 14.11 15.70
CA PRO A 95 19.24 13.41 16.98
C PRO A 95 20.22 14.07 17.97
N ALA A 96 19.91 14.00 19.27
CA ALA A 96 20.73 14.55 20.36
C ALA A 96 22.18 14.04 20.39
N VAL A 97 22.50 12.99 19.62
CA VAL A 97 23.84 12.48 19.37
C VAL A 97 24.15 12.63 17.89
N PHE A 98 25.09 13.52 17.57
CA PHE A 98 25.66 13.61 16.22
C PHE A 98 26.23 12.23 15.84
N PRO A 99 25.76 11.57 14.77
CA PRO A 99 26.55 10.49 14.20
C PRO A 99 27.88 11.12 13.79
N LYS A 100 28.98 10.60 14.34
CA LYS A 100 30.34 11.06 14.02
C LYS A 100 30.41 11.13 12.50
N THR A 101 30.59 12.33 11.95
CA THR A 101 30.80 12.52 10.52
C THR A 101 31.85 11.50 10.08
N PRO A 102 31.50 10.51 9.23
CA PRO A 102 32.49 9.57 8.76
C PRO A 102 33.58 10.41 8.08
N ASP A 103 34.81 10.28 8.57
CA ASP A 103 35.95 10.95 7.98
C ASP A 103 35.92 10.69 6.47
N LEU A 104 35.99 11.75 5.67
CA LEU A 104 35.98 11.68 4.20
C LEU A 104 37.04 10.73 3.70
N SER A 105 38.15 10.62 4.44
CA SER A 105 39.23 9.66 4.23
C SER A 105 38.73 8.22 4.39
N ASN A 106 37.94 7.92 5.42
CA ASN A 106 37.33 6.61 5.64
C ASN A 106 36.27 6.29 4.59
N LEU A 107 35.45 7.26 4.20
CA LEU A 107 34.42 7.08 3.18
C LEU A 107 35.04 6.78 1.80
N LEU A 108 36.10 7.50 1.44
CA LEU A 108 36.90 7.22 0.24
C LEU A 108 37.60 5.86 0.34
N SER A 109 38.10 5.48 1.52
CA SER A 109 38.71 4.16 1.74
C SER A 109 37.70 3.03 1.50
N ILE A 110 36.48 3.16 2.03
CA ILE A 110 35.39 2.18 1.87
C ILE A 110 34.88 2.13 0.42
N LEU A 111 34.85 3.26 -0.28
CA LEU A 111 34.45 3.33 -1.70
C LEU A 111 35.54 2.81 -2.65
N LEU A 112 36.81 2.92 -2.27
CA LEU A 112 37.98 2.43 -3.02
C LEU A 112 38.35 1.00 -2.66
N GLU A 113 37.86 0.47 -1.54
CA GLU A 113 37.80 -0.96 -1.29
C GLU A 113 36.92 -1.58 -2.38
N ARG A 114 37.59 -2.08 -3.42
CA ARG A 114 37.00 -2.95 -4.43
C ARG A 114 36.29 -4.05 -3.64
N ARG A 115 34.94 -4.04 -3.62
CA ARG A 115 34.12 -5.08 -2.98
C ARG A 115 34.77 -6.41 -3.31
N GLN A 116 35.46 -6.99 -2.33
CA GLN A 116 35.67 -8.41 -2.36
C GLN A 116 34.25 -8.92 -2.22
N LEU A 117 33.64 -9.37 -3.32
CA LEU A 117 32.61 -10.37 -3.19
C LEU A 117 33.28 -11.44 -2.34
N THR A 118 32.93 -11.48 -1.06
CA THR A 118 33.30 -12.54 -0.15
C THR A 118 32.89 -13.81 -0.88
N LYS A 119 33.90 -14.52 -1.35
CA LYS A 119 33.78 -15.79 -2.06
C LYS A 119 33.57 -16.91 -1.03
N ASP A 120 32.69 -16.62 -0.07
CA ASP A 120 32.30 -17.42 1.08
C ASP A 120 30.79 -17.18 1.39
N ALA A 121 29.99 -16.89 0.37
CA ALA A 121 28.62 -17.39 0.35
C ALA A 121 28.73 -18.65 -0.48
N ASP A 122 28.43 -19.79 0.13
CA ASP A 122 28.53 -21.11 -0.47
C ASP A 122 27.97 -21.11 -1.89
N ASP A 123 28.57 -21.95 -2.76
CA ASP A 123 27.96 -22.37 -4.01
C ASP A 123 26.65 -23.10 -3.67
N ASP A 124 25.61 -22.35 -3.30
CA ASP A 124 24.26 -22.82 -3.29
C ASP A 124 23.82 -22.79 -4.76
N GLU A 125 23.96 -23.95 -5.39
CA GLU A 125 23.09 -24.40 -6.47
C GLU A 125 21.63 -24.45 -5.96
N ASP A 126 21.10 -23.32 -5.48
CA ASP A 126 19.74 -23.25 -4.99
C ASP A 126 18.85 -22.64 -6.07
N ASP A 127 17.92 -23.50 -6.46
CA ASP A 127 16.73 -23.28 -7.28
C ASP A 127 16.06 -21.92 -7.05
N ASP A 128 15.18 -21.55 -7.99
CA ASP A 128 14.19 -20.48 -7.90
C ASP A 128 13.20 -20.67 -6.70
N GLU A 129 13.67 -20.90 -5.47
CA GLU A 129 12.84 -21.03 -4.27
C GLU A 129 12.68 -19.66 -3.60
N ILE A 130 11.52 -19.06 -3.85
CA ILE A 130 10.99 -17.93 -3.09
C ILE A 130 10.92 -18.36 -1.62
N GLU A 131 11.66 -17.67 -0.74
CA GLU A 131 11.55 -17.90 0.70
C GLU A 131 10.07 -17.82 1.14
N PRO A 132 9.54 -18.81 1.86
CA PRO A 132 8.14 -18.85 2.24
C PRO A 132 7.80 -17.68 3.16
N PHE A 133 6.67 -17.04 2.89
CA PHE A 133 6.17 -15.91 3.68
C PHE A 133 6.10 -16.28 5.17
N GLN A 134 6.85 -15.56 6.00
CA GLN A 134 6.82 -15.73 7.45
C GLN A 134 5.47 -15.22 7.97
N VAL A 135 4.59 -16.15 8.34
CA VAL A 135 3.31 -15.83 8.97
C VAL A 135 3.60 -15.33 10.38
N TRP A 136 3.48 -14.02 10.58
CA TRP A 136 3.51 -13.42 11.90
C TRP A 136 2.28 -13.91 12.68
N PRO A 137 2.46 -14.42 13.91
CA PRO A 137 1.33 -14.86 14.72
C PRO A 137 0.42 -13.67 15.00
N ASP A 138 -0.88 -13.86 14.84
CA ASP A 138 -1.87 -12.83 15.14
C ASP A 138 -1.75 -12.44 16.62
N PRO A 139 -1.46 -11.15 16.93
CA PRO A 139 -1.39 -10.69 18.32
C PRO A 139 -2.74 -10.78 19.04
N PHE A 140 -3.85 -10.90 18.30
CA PHE A 140 -5.21 -10.94 18.85
C PHE A 140 -5.92 -12.23 18.44
N PRO A 141 -5.82 -13.32 19.22
CA PRO A 141 -6.55 -14.54 18.92
C PRO A 141 -8.08 -14.29 18.92
N ASP A 142 -8.82 -14.95 18.03
CA ASP A 142 -10.26 -14.75 17.83
C ASP A 142 -11.09 -14.78 19.13
N GLN A 143 -10.68 -15.60 20.10
CA GLN A 143 -11.34 -15.70 21.42
C GLN A 143 -11.29 -14.38 22.19
N LEU A 144 -10.18 -13.66 22.09
CA LEU A 144 -9.96 -12.38 22.75
C LEU A 144 -10.78 -11.28 22.07
N VAL A 145 -10.83 -11.29 20.73
CA VAL A 145 -11.66 -10.39 19.93
C VAL A 145 -13.15 -10.54 20.28
N VAL A 146 -13.65 -11.79 20.37
CA VAL A 146 -15.05 -12.07 20.73
C VAL A 146 -15.38 -11.63 22.16
N LYS A 147 -14.48 -11.86 23.11
CA LYS A 147 -14.66 -11.42 24.50
C LYS A 147 -14.81 -9.89 24.58
N ILE A 148 -13.98 -9.17 23.83
CA ILE A 148 -13.95 -7.71 23.85
C ILE A 148 -15.13 -7.13 23.07
N SER A 149 -15.52 -7.72 21.94
CA SER A 149 -16.70 -7.26 21.19
C SER A 149 -17.99 -7.42 21.99
N GLN A 150 -18.13 -8.51 22.77
CA GLN A 150 -19.24 -8.69 23.71
C GLN A 150 -19.24 -7.63 24.82
N TRP A 151 -18.08 -7.33 25.38
CA TRP A 151 -17.94 -6.30 26.40
C TRP A 151 -18.26 -4.91 25.85
N LEU A 152 -17.74 -4.56 24.67
CA LEU A 152 -18.04 -3.30 23.99
C LEU A 152 -19.53 -3.19 23.66
N SER A 153 -20.14 -4.26 23.16
CA SER A 153 -21.59 -4.29 22.87
C SER A 153 -22.42 -3.98 24.12
N ALA A 154 -22.07 -4.56 25.27
CA ALA A 154 -22.75 -4.27 26.53
C ALA A 154 -22.59 -2.79 26.97
N LYS A 155 -21.44 -2.17 26.71
CA LYS A 155 -21.23 -0.72 26.99
C LYS A 155 -22.00 0.19 26.03
N PHE A 156 -22.15 -0.21 24.78
CA PHE A 156 -22.93 0.52 23.78
C PHE A 156 -24.44 0.37 23.94
N GLU A 157 -24.94 -0.68 24.62
CA GLU A 157 -26.36 -0.81 24.99
C GLU A 157 -26.84 0.29 25.95
N GLU A 158 -25.93 0.95 26.67
CA GLU A 158 -26.25 2.04 27.61
C GLU A 158 -26.69 3.35 26.90
N ASN A 159 -26.79 3.38 25.55
CA ASN A 159 -27.20 4.53 24.73
C ASN A 159 -26.48 5.84 25.09
N ARG A 160 -25.23 5.72 25.52
CA ARG A 160 -24.35 6.82 25.87
C ARG A 160 -23.28 6.96 24.79
N SER A 161 -22.90 8.21 24.51
CA SER A 161 -21.71 8.50 23.69
C SER A 161 -20.45 8.11 24.46
N TRP A 162 -19.61 7.27 23.85
CA TRP A 162 -18.34 6.84 24.44
C TRP A 162 -17.18 7.29 23.55
N ARG A 163 -16.07 7.67 24.19
CA ARG A 163 -14.79 7.92 23.50
C ARG A 163 -13.84 6.73 23.69
N ILE A 164 -12.87 6.58 22.79
CA ILE A 164 -11.90 5.46 22.86
C ILE A 164 -11.09 5.52 24.15
N ASP A 165 -10.62 6.70 24.53
CA ASP A 165 -9.87 6.92 25.78
C ASP A 165 -10.68 6.48 27.01
N GLU A 166 -11.95 6.89 27.09
CA GLU A 166 -12.86 6.49 28.17
C GLU A 166 -13.09 4.97 28.24
N LEU A 167 -13.17 4.30 27.08
CA LEU A 167 -13.34 2.85 27.00
C LEU A 167 -12.07 2.08 27.37
N ILE A 168 -10.90 2.58 26.99
CA ILE A 168 -9.60 1.99 27.38
C ILE A 168 -9.41 2.14 28.89
N ASP A 169 -9.70 3.30 29.46
CA ASP A 169 -9.62 3.55 30.90
C ASP A 169 -10.65 2.71 31.68
N ALA A 170 -11.87 2.55 31.16
CA ALA A 170 -12.87 1.65 31.74
C ALA A 170 -12.39 0.20 31.77
N GLY A 171 -11.77 -0.28 30.68
CA GLY A 171 -11.16 -1.60 30.62
C GLY A 171 -10.01 -1.78 31.61
N ALA A 172 -9.17 -0.75 31.78
CA ALA A 172 -8.10 -0.74 32.78
C ALA A 172 -8.66 -0.83 34.22
N ASN A 173 -9.73 -0.10 34.51
CA ASN A 173 -10.40 -0.14 35.82
C ASN A 173 -11.08 -1.48 36.12
N GLU A 174 -11.53 -2.19 35.08
CA GLU A 174 -12.13 -3.53 35.19
C GLU A 174 -11.06 -4.66 35.23
N GLY A 175 -9.78 -4.31 35.13
CA GLY A 175 -8.65 -5.24 35.32
C GLY A 175 -8.12 -5.88 34.03
N PHE A 176 -8.40 -5.30 32.86
CA PHE A 176 -7.87 -5.80 31.59
C PHE A 176 -6.35 -5.59 31.46
N SER A 177 -5.70 -6.61 30.91
CA SER A 177 -4.27 -6.59 30.58
C SER A 177 -3.94 -5.64 29.43
N ALA A 178 -2.65 -5.33 29.25
CA ALA A 178 -2.19 -4.46 28.15
C ALA A 178 -2.67 -4.96 26.77
N ILE A 179 -2.62 -6.27 26.54
CA ILE A 179 -3.01 -6.89 25.26
C ILE A 179 -4.53 -6.75 25.04
N GLU A 180 -5.33 -6.89 26.09
CA GLU A 180 -6.78 -6.68 26.02
C GLU A 180 -7.13 -5.20 25.77
N GLN A 181 -6.39 -4.26 26.37
CA GLN A 181 -6.54 -2.81 26.09
C GLN A 181 -6.16 -2.46 24.63
N GLN A 182 -5.11 -3.08 24.08
CA GLN A 182 -4.76 -2.93 22.65
C GLN A 182 -5.86 -3.47 21.74
N CYS A 183 -6.47 -4.58 22.12
CA CYS A 183 -7.53 -5.17 21.33
C CYS A 183 -8.84 -4.37 21.39
N ILE A 184 -9.12 -3.66 22.50
CA ILE A 184 -10.20 -2.66 22.55
C ILE A 184 -9.99 -1.58 21.50
N ALA A 185 -8.79 -0.97 21.46
CA ALA A 185 -8.47 0.04 20.47
C ALA A 185 -8.57 -0.50 19.04
N PHE A 186 -8.11 -1.72 18.80
CA PHE A 186 -8.20 -2.40 17.50
C PHE A 186 -9.65 -2.62 17.06
N CYS A 187 -10.52 -3.15 17.93
CA CYS A 187 -11.92 -3.40 17.60
C CYS A 187 -12.69 -2.10 17.31
N LEU A 188 -12.40 -1.03 18.08
CA LEU A 188 -13.01 0.28 17.88
C LEU A 188 -12.53 0.94 16.58
N TYR A 189 -11.24 0.82 16.25
CA TYR A 189 -10.69 1.37 15.00
C TYR A 189 -11.21 0.62 13.76
N ARG A 190 -11.38 -0.71 13.84
CA ARG A 190 -12.02 -1.50 12.78
C ARG A 190 -13.47 -1.09 12.54
N SER A 191 -14.13 -0.57 13.57
CA SER A 191 -15.52 -0.10 13.51
C SER A 191 -15.67 1.36 13.06
N PHE A 192 -14.58 2.00 12.61
CA PHE A 192 -14.60 3.38 12.12
C PHE A 192 -15.36 3.54 10.79
N PRO A 193 -15.17 2.69 9.76
CA PRO A 193 -16.01 2.72 8.57
C PRO A 193 -17.41 2.20 8.91
N ASP A 194 -18.47 2.95 8.58
CA ASP A 194 -19.86 2.50 8.77
C ASP A 194 -20.17 1.16 8.07
N SER A 195 -19.38 0.79 7.04
CA SER A 195 -19.50 -0.49 6.33
C SER A 195 -18.92 -1.70 7.06
N GLU A 196 -18.01 -1.47 8.02
CA GLU A 196 -17.30 -2.52 8.77
C GLU A 196 -17.60 -2.47 10.28
N SER A 197 -18.44 -1.52 10.69
CA SER A 197 -18.88 -1.38 12.07
C SER A 197 -19.73 -2.56 12.53
N GLU A 198 -19.30 -3.22 13.60
CA GLU A 198 -20.11 -4.20 14.32
C GLU A 198 -21.24 -3.52 15.13
N PHE A 199 -21.19 -2.20 15.29
CA PHE A 199 -22.12 -1.41 16.10
C PHE A 199 -23.08 -0.60 15.21
N GLU A 200 -24.10 -1.27 14.67
CA GLU A 200 -25.06 -0.66 13.71
C GLU A 200 -25.72 0.63 14.23
N ASN A 201 -25.92 0.73 15.55
CA ASN A 201 -26.61 1.84 16.23
C ASN A 201 -25.72 3.05 16.56
N HIS A 202 -24.41 2.98 16.33
CA HIS A 202 -23.47 4.06 16.67
C HIS A 202 -22.70 4.51 15.43
N HIS A 203 -22.38 5.80 15.36
CA HIS A 203 -21.56 6.39 14.32
C HIS A 203 -20.27 6.94 14.94
N ALA A 204 -19.13 6.56 14.36
CA ALA A 204 -17.83 7.00 14.83
C ALA A 204 -17.48 8.36 14.21
N MET A 205 -17.15 9.35 15.04
CA MET A 205 -16.61 10.65 14.64
C MET A 205 -15.23 10.85 15.24
N LEU A 206 -14.34 11.50 14.50
CA LEU A 206 -13.04 11.92 15.02
C LEU A 206 -13.24 13.03 16.08
N ASP A 207 -12.65 12.85 17.25
CA ASP A 207 -12.74 13.75 18.41
C ASP A 207 -11.37 13.95 19.07
N GLY A 208 -10.39 14.37 18.26
CA GLY A 208 -9.04 14.71 18.72
C GLY A 208 -8.06 13.53 18.70
N GLU A 209 -7.02 13.62 19.54
CA GLU A 209 -6.00 12.57 19.71
C GLU A 209 -6.04 12.04 21.15
N TYR A 210 -5.68 10.77 21.34
CA TYR A 210 -5.48 10.18 22.66
C TYR A 210 -4.10 9.52 22.77
N GLU A 211 -3.54 9.55 23.98
CA GLU A 211 -2.31 8.86 24.34
C GLU A 211 -2.52 8.18 25.70
N THR A 212 -2.58 6.85 25.67
CA THR A 212 -2.59 6.02 26.88
C THR A 212 -1.23 5.33 27.01
N TRP A 213 -0.97 4.71 28.16
CA TRP A 213 0.29 3.97 28.37
C TRP A 213 0.45 2.76 27.43
N VAL A 214 -0.61 2.36 26.72
CA VAL A 214 -0.66 1.19 25.84
C VAL A 214 -0.80 1.55 24.36
N VAL A 215 -1.60 2.56 24.03
CA VAL A 215 -1.97 2.92 22.64
C VAL A 215 -2.06 4.44 22.48
N ARG A 216 -1.62 4.92 21.30
CA ARG A 216 -1.76 6.31 20.86
C ARG A 216 -2.43 6.36 19.49
N GLY A 217 -3.33 7.32 19.26
CA GLY A 217 -3.95 7.51 17.96
C GLY A 217 -5.03 8.60 17.96
N ASP A 218 -5.81 8.63 16.89
CA ASP A 218 -6.97 9.52 16.78
C ASP A 218 -8.10 9.00 17.68
N ASN A 219 -8.65 9.88 18.52
CA ASN A 219 -9.72 9.52 19.43
C ASN A 219 -11.04 9.49 18.65
N LEU A 220 -11.73 8.36 18.68
CA LEU A 220 -13.05 8.22 18.06
C LEU A 220 -14.13 8.37 19.13
N ARG A 221 -15.10 9.24 18.87
CA ARG A 221 -16.33 9.33 19.64
C ARG A 221 -17.43 8.57 18.91
N PHE A 222 -18.06 7.63 19.61
CA PHE A 222 -19.17 6.84 19.10
C PHE A 222 -20.48 7.45 19.59
N ASP A 223 -21.17 8.18 18.71
CA ASP A 223 -22.44 8.82 19.02
C ASP A 223 -23.62 7.93 18.58
N VAL A 224 -24.71 7.92 19.33
CA VAL A 224 -25.93 7.16 18.98
C VAL A 224 -26.52 7.72 17.68
N LYS A 225 -26.75 6.87 16.68
CA LYS A 225 -27.40 7.28 15.42
C LYS A 225 -28.82 7.73 15.72
N THR A 226 -29.07 9.04 15.70
CA THR A 226 -30.43 9.58 15.69
C THR A 226 -31.14 9.10 14.42
N LYS A 227 -32.15 8.23 14.58
CA LYS A 227 -33.09 7.90 13.50
C LYS A 227 -33.74 9.19 13.00
N VAL A 228 -33.43 9.57 11.76
CA VAL A 228 -34.23 10.52 10.97
C VAL A 228 -35.37 9.74 10.32
#